data_AF-A0A4Q3VUR1-F1
#
_entry.id   AF-A0A4Q3VUR1-F1
#
_cell.length_a   1.000
_cell.length_b   1.000
_cell.length_c   1.000
_cell.angle_alpha   90.00
_cell.angle_beta   90.00
_cell.angle_gamma   90.00
#
_symmetry.space_group_name_H-M   'P 1'
#
loop_
_entity.id
_entity.type
_entity.pdbx_description
1 polymer ?
#
loop_
_entity_poly.entity_id
_entity_poly.type
_entity_poly.pdbx_seq_one_letter_code
_entity_poly.pdbx_strand_id
1 'polypeptide(L)'
;MLSVKNDYYHFLQGGGEMGERTRNFNWADTSVGSPDTWSQSLKTTVSILLTAKFPMFLWWGEDLVQFYNDAYRPSLGNNGKHPSALGSRGTETWPEIWPVIF
;
A
#
# COMPACT_ATOMS: atom_id res chain seq x y z
N MET A 1 -9.85 -23.94 6.46
CA MET A 1 -10.92 -23.11 7.06
C MET A 1 -10.31 -21.80 7.58
N LEU A 2 -9.92 -20.86 6.69
CA LEU A 2 -9.22 -19.62 7.09
C LEU A 2 -9.58 -18.34 6.29
N SER A 3 -10.64 -18.32 5.46
CA SER A 3 -10.85 -17.21 4.51
C SER A 3 -12.06 -16.30 4.79
N VAL A 4 -12.39 -16.01 6.05
CA VAL A 4 -13.63 -15.22 6.38
C VAL A 4 -13.34 -13.86 7.03
N LYS A 5 -12.09 -13.50 7.35
CA LYS A 5 -11.80 -12.26 8.09
C LYS A 5 -11.59 -11.00 7.24
N ASN A 6 -11.45 -11.09 5.91
CA ASN A 6 -10.95 -9.96 5.12
C ASN A 6 -12.00 -8.99 4.54
N ASP A 7 -13.29 -9.26 4.74
CA ASP A 7 -14.37 -8.43 4.17
C ASP A 7 -14.82 -7.25 5.06
N TYR A 8 -14.20 -7.00 6.22
CA TYR A 8 -14.75 -6.09 7.23
C TYR A 8 -14.23 -4.64 7.23
N TYR A 9 -13.18 -4.32 6.46
CA TYR A 9 -12.63 -2.96 6.46
C TYR A 9 -13.21 -2.10 5.33
N HIS A 10 -14.31 -1.39 5.62
CA HIS A 10 -14.97 -0.50 4.66
C HIS A 10 -14.02 0.53 4.02
N PHE A 11 -13.00 1.01 4.75
CA PHE A 11 -12.03 1.98 4.23
C PHE A 11 -11.05 1.39 3.21
N LEU A 12 -10.94 0.05 3.11
CA LEU A 12 -10.16 -0.64 2.07
C LEU A 12 -11.02 -1.02 0.85
N GLN A 13 -12.28 -0.59 0.80
CA GLN A 13 -13.12 -0.79 -0.38
C GLN A 13 -12.69 0.13 -1.52
N GLY A 14 -12.94 -0.33 -2.75
CA GLY A 14 -12.49 0.35 -3.97
C GLY A 14 -11.19 -0.24 -4.52
N GLY A 15 -10.63 0.45 -5.51
CA GLY A 15 -9.51 -0.01 -6.32
C GLY A 15 -9.89 -1.13 -7.30
N GLY A 16 -8.97 -1.44 -8.22
CA GLY A 16 -8.98 -2.64 -9.03
C GLY A 16 -8.09 -3.70 -8.37
N GLU A 17 -7.03 -4.08 -9.08
CA GLU A 17 -6.02 -5.02 -8.59
C GLU A 17 -5.37 -4.54 -7.30
N MET A 18 -5.04 -3.25 -7.17
CA MET A 18 -4.40 -2.74 -5.96
C MET A 18 -5.33 -2.73 -4.74
N GLY A 19 -6.64 -2.58 -4.95
CA GLY A 19 -7.61 -2.75 -3.88
C GLY A 19 -7.62 -4.19 -3.36
N GLU A 20 -7.65 -5.18 -4.26
CA GLU A 20 -7.61 -6.60 -3.90
C GLU A 20 -6.30 -6.96 -3.18
N ARG A 21 -5.16 -6.54 -3.72
CA ARG A 21 -3.85 -6.78 -3.09
C ARG A 21 -3.74 -6.14 -1.73
N THR A 22 -4.21 -4.90 -1.57
CA THR A 22 -4.21 -4.20 -0.28
C THR A 22 -5.04 -4.94 0.75
N ARG A 23 -6.22 -5.46 0.39
CA ARG A 23 -7.03 -6.26 1.31
C ARG A 23 -6.34 -7.58 1.69
N ASN A 24 -5.73 -8.26 0.72
CA ASN A 24 -5.12 -9.58 0.92
C ASN A 24 -3.69 -9.56 1.45
N PHE A 25 -3.08 -8.37 1.61
CA PHE A 25 -1.72 -8.24 2.14
C PHE A 25 -1.68 -8.48 3.65
N ASN A 26 -0.66 -9.22 4.13
CA ASN A 26 -0.47 -9.45 5.56
C ASN A 26 0.18 -8.23 6.24
N TRP A 27 -0.63 -7.23 6.56
CA TRP A 27 -0.13 -5.99 7.16
C TRP A 27 0.45 -6.15 8.56
N ALA A 28 0.10 -7.23 9.27
CA ALA A 28 0.64 -7.55 10.59
C ALA A 28 2.16 -7.73 10.58
N ASP A 29 2.75 -8.09 9.44
CA ASP A 29 4.20 -8.28 9.28
C ASP A 29 4.95 -6.97 8.96
N THR A 30 4.23 -5.84 8.86
CA THR A 30 4.81 -4.51 8.62
C THR A 30 4.75 -3.66 9.88
N SER A 31 5.55 -2.60 9.96
CA SER A 31 5.48 -1.62 11.06
C SER A 31 4.18 -0.81 11.10
N VAL A 32 3.35 -0.87 10.05
CA VAL A 32 2.02 -0.25 10.04
C VAL A 32 1.03 -1.06 10.88
N GLY A 33 1.27 -2.35 11.05
CA GLY A 33 0.42 -3.27 11.81
C GLY A 33 -0.87 -3.66 11.09
N SER A 34 -1.72 -4.43 11.76
CA SER A 34 -2.99 -4.91 11.18
C SER A 34 -3.98 -3.76 10.95
N PRO A 35 -4.89 -3.82 9.95
CA PRO A 35 -5.74 -2.68 9.61
C PRO A 35 -6.69 -2.21 10.72
N ASP A 36 -7.01 -3.06 11.71
CA ASP A 36 -7.74 -2.68 12.92
C ASP A 36 -6.97 -1.67 13.78
N THR A 37 -5.63 -1.75 13.82
CA THR A 37 -4.75 -0.89 14.62
C THR A 37 -4.35 0.40 13.91
N TRP A 38 -4.67 0.55 12.62
CA TRP A 38 -4.29 1.75 11.86
C TRP A 38 -4.93 3.02 12.44
N SER A 39 -4.16 4.10 12.41
CA SER A 39 -4.68 5.43 12.76
C SER A 39 -5.82 5.84 11.83
N GLN A 40 -6.71 6.70 12.31
CA GLN A 40 -7.81 7.22 11.48
C GLN A 40 -7.28 7.96 10.25
N SER A 41 -6.15 8.69 10.38
CA SER A 41 -5.51 9.38 9.26
C SER A 41 -5.08 8.42 8.17
N LEU A 42 -4.41 7.31 8.52
CA LEU A 42 -4.01 6.30 7.54
C LEU A 42 -5.22 5.67 6.84
N LYS A 43 -6.25 5.29 7.61
CA LYS A 43 -7.49 4.71 7.07
C LYS A 43 -8.11 5.63 6.01
N THR A 44 -8.24 6.92 6.32
CA THR A 44 -8.77 7.92 5.39
C THR A 44 -7.87 8.08 4.16
N THR A 45 -6.56 8.21 4.33
CA THR A 45 -5.63 8.41 3.20
C THR A 45 -5.58 7.21 2.27
N VAL A 46 -5.55 5.98 2.79
CA VAL A 46 -5.58 4.76 1.97
C VAL A 46 -6.90 4.64 1.22
N SER A 47 -8.03 4.99 1.86
CA SER A 47 -9.33 5.01 1.19
C SER A 47 -9.37 5.98 0.00
N ILE A 48 -8.82 7.19 0.18
CA ILE A 48 -8.68 8.16 -0.92
C ILE A 48 -7.76 7.61 -2.02
N LEU A 49 -6.59 7.08 -1.64
CA LEU A 49 -5.61 6.53 -2.55
C LEU A 49 -6.20 5.43 -3.45
N LEU A 50 -6.92 4.47 -2.86
CA LEU A 50 -7.51 3.33 -3.59
C LEU A 50 -8.65 3.75 -4.53
N THR A 51 -9.38 4.82 -4.21
CA THR A 51 -10.54 5.28 -4.99
C THR A 51 -10.17 6.31 -6.06
N ALA A 52 -9.04 7.00 -5.91
CA ALA A 52 -8.55 7.98 -6.87
C ALA A 52 -8.31 7.38 -8.26
N LYS A 53 -8.69 8.14 -9.30
CA LYS A 53 -8.51 7.75 -10.71
C LYS A 53 -7.20 8.25 -11.33
N PHE A 54 -6.48 9.13 -10.64
CA PHE A 54 -5.15 9.58 -11.02
C PHE A 54 -4.08 8.83 -10.22
N PRO A 55 -2.82 8.77 -10.71
CA PRO A 55 -1.73 8.08 -10.02
C PRO A 55 -1.52 8.62 -8.60
N MET A 56 -1.56 7.73 -7.60
CA MET A 56 -1.24 8.06 -6.21
C MET A 56 -0.31 7.02 -5.60
N PHE A 57 0.64 7.53 -4.81
CA PHE A 57 1.63 6.76 -4.07
C PHE A 57 1.82 7.40 -2.70
N LEU A 58 2.04 6.58 -1.67
CA LEU A 58 2.19 6.98 -0.28
C LEU A 58 3.33 6.20 0.37
N TRP A 59 4.23 6.92 1.04
CA TRP A 59 5.07 6.39 2.10
C TRP A 59 4.45 6.71 3.45
N TRP A 60 4.37 5.72 4.34
CA TRP A 60 3.76 5.88 5.65
C TRP A 60 4.65 5.38 6.79
N GLY A 61 4.67 6.14 7.89
CA GLY A 61 5.38 5.78 9.11
C GLY A 61 6.90 5.85 9.00
N GLU A 62 7.57 5.38 10.05
CA GLU A 62 9.04 5.45 10.19
C GLU A 62 9.78 4.60 9.14
N ASP A 63 9.20 3.47 8.77
CA ASP A 63 9.77 2.57 7.75
C ASP A 63 9.39 2.95 6.31
N LEU A 64 8.60 4.01 6.16
CA LEU A 64 8.13 4.50 4.86
C LEU A 64 7.48 3.37 4.05
N VAL A 65 6.57 2.65 4.72
CA VAL A 65 5.82 1.53 4.12
C VAL A 65 4.95 2.05 3.00
N GLN A 66 4.94 1.32 1.89
CA GLN A 66 4.40 1.81 0.63
C GLN A 66 2.97 1.36 0.35
N PHE A 67 2.16 2.32 -0.07
CA PHE A 67 0.85 2.11 -0.67
C PHE A 67 0.80 2.81 -2.03
N TYR A 68 0.12 2.21 -3.00
CA TYR A 68 -0.10 2.82 -4.31
C TYR A 68 -1.35 2.26 -4.98
N ASN A 69 -1.92 3.03 -5.89
CA ASN A 69 -3.15 2.65 -6.58
C ASN A 69 -2.88 2.07 -7.98
N ASP A 70 -3.93 1.57 -8.62
CA ASP A 70 -3.84 0.97 -9.96
C ASP A 70 -3.28 1.94 -10.99
N ALA A 71 -3.65 3.22 -10.91
CA ALA A 71 -3.20 4.26 -11.83
C ALA A 71 -1.70 4.56 -11.69
N TYR A 72 -1.08 4.28 -10.54
CA TYR A 72 0.35 4.49 -10.31
C TYR A 72 1.22 3.33 -10.79
N ARG A 73 0.65 2.13 -11.00
CA ARG A 73 1.42 0.94 -11.41
C ARG A 73 2.34 1.16 -12.61
N PRO A 74 1.96 1.86 -13.70
CA PRO A 74 2.85 2.07 -14.83
C PRO A 74 4.14 2.82 -14.45
N SER A 75 4.09 3.70 -13.43
CA SER A 75 5.26 4.42 -12.91
C SER A 75 6.25 3.50 -12.19
N LEU A 76 5.82 2.31 -11.77
CA LEU A 76 6.71 1.30 -11.18
C LEU A 76 7.45 0.48 -12.24
N GLY A 77 7.20 0.71 -13.53
CA GLY A 77 7.80 0.01 -14.66
C GLY A 77 7.14 -1.34 -14.96
N ASN A 78 7.10 -1.72 -16.25
CA ASN A 78 6.41 -2.94 -16.72
C ASN A 78 7.00 -4.25 -16.17
N ASN A 79 8.30 -4.27 -15.88
CA ASN A 79 9.01 -5.38 -15.21
C ASN A 79 9.57 -4.92 -13.84
N GLY A 80 9.05 -3.83 -13.30
CA GLY A 80 9.67 -3.16 -12.16
C GLY A 80 9.10 -3.62 -10.82
N LYS A 81 8.75 -2.67 -9.97
CA LYS A 81 8.55 -2.92 -8.53
C LYS A 81 7.14 -3.40 -8.15
N HIS A 82 6.22 -3.50 -9.11
CA HIS A 82 4.90 -4.06 -8.88
C HIS A 82 4.94 -5.60 -9.05
N PRO A 83 4.35 -6.39 -8.13
CA PRO A 83 3.57 -5.96 -6.96
C PRO A 83 4.37 -5.76 -5.67
N SER A 84 5.64 -6.16 -5.63
CA SER A 84 6.46 -6.27 -4.42
C SER A 84 6.67 -4.96 -3.65
N ALA A 85 6.48 -3.80 -4.27
CA ALA A 85 6.50 -2.51 -3.60
C ALA A 85 5.42 -2.39 -2.53
N LEU A 86 4.27 -3.06 -2.66
CA LEU A 86 3.17 -2.91 -1.70
C LEU A 86 3.59 -3.46 -0.35
N GLY A 87 3.48 -2.65 0.70
CA GLY A 87 3.84 -3.05 2.07
C GLY A 87 5.34 -3.14 2.35
N SER A 88 6.19 -3.02 1.33
CA SER A 88 7.66 -3.02 1.49
C SER A 88 8.17 -1.66 1.98
N ARG A 89 9.34 -1.67 2.62
CA ARG A 89 10.03 -0.45 3.08
C ARG A 89 10.56 0.33 1.86
N GLY A 90 10.52 1.65 1.95
CA GLY A 90 10.99 2.53 0.87
C GLY A 90 12.45 2.26 0.48
N THR A 91 13.33 2.07 1.47
CA THR A 91 14.76 1.76 1.29
C THR A 91 15.00 0.49 0.50
N GLU A 92 14.22 -0.55 0.78
CA GLU A 92 14.34 -1.86 0.13
C GLU A 92 13.81 -1.83 -1.30
N THR A 93 12.76 -1.04 -1.52
CA THR A 93 12.15 -0.92 -2.84
C THR A 93 12.96 -0.01 -3.75
N TRP A 94 13.51 1.09 -3.22
CA TRP A 94 14.20 2.11 -4.02
C TRP A 94 15.64 2.35 -3.54
N PRO A 95 16.50 1.32 -3.49
CA PRO A 95 17.88 1.47 -3.05
C PRO A 95 18.66 2.48 -3.92
N GLU A 96 18.29 2.63 -5.19
CA GLU A 96 18.97 3.48 -6.16
C GLU A 96 18.72 4.98 -5.96
N ILE A 97 17.56 5.37 -5.41
CA ILE A 97 17.23 6.79 -5.20
C ILE A 97 17.48 7.23 -3.76
N TRP A 98 17.59 6.28 -2.83
CA TRP A 98 17.70 6.59 -1.40
C TRP A 98 18.81 7.58 -1.06
N PRO A 99 20.03 7.47 -1.62
CA PRO A 99 21.11 8.43 -1.36
C PRO A 99 20.85 9.87 -1.82
N VAL A 100 19.78 10.11 -2.60
CA VAL A 100 19.41 11.44 -3.09
C VAL A 100 18.32 12.09 -2.23
N ILE A 101 17.46 11.27 -1.62
CA ILE A 101 16.26 11.74 -0.91
C ILE A 101 16.50 11.82 0.62
N PHE A 102 17.49 11.09 1.13
CA PHE A 102 17.93 11.08 2.53
C PHE A 102 19.45 11.20 2.62
#